data_AF-A0A7D5PB84-F1
#
_entry.id   AF-A0A7D5PB84-F1
#
_cell.length_a   1.000
_cell.length_b   1.000
_cell.length_c   1.000
_cell.angle_alpha   90.00
_cell.angle_beta   90.00
_cell.angle_gamma   90.00
#
_symmetry.space_group_name_H-M   'P 1'
#
loop_
_entity.id
_entity.type
_entity.pdbx_description
1 polymer ?
#
loop_
_entity_poly.entity_id
_entity_poly.type
_entity_poly.pdbx_seq_one_letter_code
_entity_poly.pdbx_strand_id
1 'polypeptide(L)' 'MAPKDTEACGRCSMTSVVSAASEGDDGSDRDPFGDARIEVPEDRLRRAAAPQVLLGRAKRRIDQLATKITYGR' A
#
# COMPACT_ATOMS: atom_id res chain seq x y z
N MET A 1 -10.07 -16.28 -25.58
CA MET A 1 -10.06 -16.08 -24.12
C MET A 1 -9.70 -17.39 -23.47
N ALA A 2 -8.55 -17.49 -22.81
CA ALA A 2 -8.24 -18.63 -21.95
C ALA A 2 -9.16 -18.62 -20.71
N PRO A 3 -9.56 -19.78 -20.17
CA PRO A 3 -10.33 -19.85 -18.92
C PRO A 3 -9.51 -19.27 -17.77
N LYS A 4 -10.15 -18.56 -16.84
CA LYS A 4 -9.53 -18.06 -15.60
C LYS A 4 -9.78 -19.08 -14.51
N ASP A 5 -8.71 -19.66 -13.95
CA ASP A 5 -8.79 -20.66 -12.89
C ASP A 5 -9.00 -19.97 -11.53
N THR A 6 -10.26 -19.61 -11.26
CA THR A 6 -10.70 -19.04 -9.98
C THR A 6 -11.65 -20.01 -9.31
N GLU A 7 -11.28 -20.49 -8.12
CA GLU A 7 -12.15 -21.32 -7.28
C GLU A 7 -12.99 -20.39 -6.38
N ALA A 8 -14.31 -20.55 -6.41
CA ALA A 8 -15.24 -19.78 -5.59
C ALA A 8 -15.88 -20.67 -4.53
N CYS A 9 -15.68 -20.35 -3.24
CA CYS A 9 -16.38 -21.04 -2.17
C CYS A 9 -17.79 -20.46 -2.02
N GLY A 10 -18.80 -21.18 -2.53
CA GLY A 10 -20.21 -20.74 -2.52
C GLY A 10 -20.83 -20.50 -1.14
N ARG A 11 -20.13 -20.83 -0.05
CA ARG A 11 -20.63 -20.69 1.33
C ARG A 11 -20.29 -19.35 1.99
N CYS A 12 -19.19 -18.72 1.61
CA CYS A 12 -18.71 -17.47 2.22
C CYS A 12 -18.42 -16.38 1.18
N SER A 13 -18.74 -16.63 -0.10
CA SER A 13 -18.48 -15.71 -1.23
C SER A 13 -17.02 -15.26 -1.34
N MET A 14 -16.11 -15.99 -0.70
CA MET A 14 -14.67 -15.79 -0.84
C MET A 14 -14.22 -16.46 -2.13
N THR A 15 -13.50 -15.71 -2.95
CA THR A 15 -12.83 -16.22 -4.15
C THR A 15 -11.33 -16.25 -3.88
N SER A 16 -10.66 -17.34 -4.25
CA SER A 16 -9.20 -17.46 -4.18
C SER A 16 -8.63 -17.69 -5.57
N VAL A 17 -7.48 -17.09 -5.84
CA VAL A 17 -6.70 -17.28 -7.07
C VAL A 17 -5.65 -18.37 -6.80
N VAL A 18 -5.91 -19.58 -7.29
CA VAL A 18 -5.02 -20.75 -7.10
C VAL A 18 -3.89 -20.75 -8.14
N SER A 19 -4.15 -20.24 -9.34
CA SER A 19 -3.18 -20.22 -10.46
C SER A 19 -1.86 -19.51 -10.12
N ALA A 20 -1.92 -18.43 -9.33
CA ALA A 20 -0.75 -17.67 -8.89
C ALA A 20 0.29 -18.48 -8.08
N ALA A 21 -0.08 -19.65 -7.54
CA ALA A 21 0.82 -20.55 -6.82
C ALA A 21 1.27 -21.77 -7.64
N SER A 22 0.60 -22.07 -8.76
CA SER A 22 0.83 -23.29 -9.56
C SER A 22 1.52 -23.04 -10.92
N GLU A 23 1.55 -21.80 -11.42
CA GLU A 23 2.17 -21.43 -12.71
C GLU A 23 3.73 -21.37 -12.67
N GLY A 24 4.36 -21.95 -11.65
CA GLY A 24 5.83 -21.99 -11.51
C GLY A 24 6.56 -23.05 -12.33
N ASP A 25 5.88 -23.80 -13.20
CA ASP A 25 6.46 -24.91 -13.98
C ASP A 25 6.57 -24.65 -15.50
N ASP A 26 6.05 -23.54 -16.02
CA ASP A 26 6.17 -23.21 -17.45
C ASP A 26 6.46 -21.71 -17.69
N GLY A 27 7.75 -21.35 -17.61
CA GLY A 27 8.34 -20.24 -18.38
C GLY A 27 8.10 -18.80 -17.91
N SER A 28 7.31 -18.53 -16.87
CA SER A 28 7.23 -17.19 -16.27
C SER A 28 7.83 -17.21 -14.85
N ASP A 29 9.09 -16.79 -14.78
CA ASP A 29 9.94 -16.74 -13.58
C ASP A 29 9.52 -15.61 -12.60
N ARG A 30 8.21 -15.40 -12.44
CA ARG A 30 7.65 -14.36 -11.58
C ARG A 30 7.10 -14.99 -10.32
N ASP A 31 8.00 -15.45 -9.47
CA ASP A 31 7.70 -15.87 -8.11
C ASP A 31 7.06 -14.69 -7.34
N PRO A 32 5.77 -14.77 -6.95
CA PRO A 32 5.11 -13.72 -6.18
C PRO A 32 5.67 -13.56 -4.76
N PHE A 33 6.42 -14.55 -4.26
CA PHE A 33 7.12 -14.52 -2.98
C PHE A 33 8.64 -14.32 -3.13
N GLY A 34 9.13 -14.17 -4.36
CA GLY A 34 10.54 -14.04 -4.70
C GLY A 34 11.13 -12.68 -4.31
N ASP A 35 12.36 -12.43 -4.74
CA ASP A 35 13.15 -11.26 -4.32
C ASP A 35 12.59 -9.90 -4.78
N ALA A 36 11.67 -9.90 -5.75
CA ALA A 36 10.98 -8.71 -6.23
C ALA A 36 9.86 -8.26 -5.27
N ARG A 37 10.22 -7.94 -4.03
CA ARG A 37 9.27 -7.47 -3.01
C ARG A 37 8.93 -5.99 -3.18
N ILE A 38 7.67 -5.66 -2.92
CA ILE A 38 7.18 -4.27 -2.74
C ILE A 38 7.53 -3.69 -1.35
N GLU A 39 8.29 -4.43 -0.54
CA GLU A 39 8.71 -4.04 0.80
C GLU A 39 9.76 -2.93 0.70
N VAL A 40 9.34 -1.70 0.97
CA VAL A 40 10.25 -0.55 0.99
C VAL A 40 10.90 -0.48 2.38
N PRO A 41 12.23 -0.39 2.47
CA PRO A 41 12.93 -0.16 3.73
C PRO A 41 12.35 1.05 4.48
N GLU A 42 12.18 0.93 5.79
CA GLU A 42 11.54 1.95 6.61
C GLU A 42 12.24 3.31 6.50
N ASP A 43 13.57 3.32 6.43
CA ASP A 43 14.39 4.51 6.25
C ASP A 43 14.08 5.23 4.94
N ARG A 44 13.88 4.48 3.84
CA ARG A 44 13.46 5.06 2.56
C ARG A 44 12.06 5.65 2.63
N LEU A 45 11.12 4.95 3.26
CA LEU A 45 9.76 5.47 3.47
C LEU A 45 9.79 6.76 4.29
N ARG A 46 10.51 6.77 5.41
CA ARG A 46 10.66 7.95 6.28
C ARG A 46 11.30 9.12 5.54
N ARG A 47 12.33 8.86 4.73
CA ARG A 47 13.01 9.90 3.95
C ARG A 47 12.12 10.48 2.85
N ALA A 48 11.45 9.61 2.09
CA ALA A 48 10.45 10.03 1.11
C ALA A 48 9.32 10.82 1.78
N ALA A 49 9.00 10.47 3.04
CA ALA A 49 7.94 11.10 3.80
C ALA A 49 8.31 12.35 4.62
N ALA A 50 9.58 12.74 4.64
CA ALA A 50 10.02 13.84 5.48
C ALA A 50 9.41 15.20 5.06
N PRO A 51 9.36 15.57 3.76
CA PRO A 51 8.92 16.91 3.36
C PRO A 51 7.48 17.22 3.76
N GLN A 52 6.54 16.29 3.51
CA GLN A 52 5.13 16.51 3.82
C GLN A 52 4.87 16.48 5.33
N VAL A 53 5.61 15.69 6.10
CA VAL A 53 5.50 15.68 7.56
C VAL A 53 5.94 17.03 8.14
N LEU A 54 7.05 17.58 7.63
CA LEU A 54 7.54 18.90 8.04
C LEU A 54 6.56 20.02 7.67
N LEU A 55 6.10 20.07 6.43
CA LEU A 55 5.11 21.06 5.99
C LEU A 55 3.79 20.94 6.76
N GLY A 56 3.32 19.72 7.00
CA GLY A 56 2.12 19.48 7.81
C GLY A 56 2.28 19.94 9.26
N ARG A 57 3.48 19.81 9.85
CA ARG A 57 3.78 20.37 11.18
C ARG A 57 3.78 21.90 11.15
N ALA A 58 4.43 22.52 10.16
CA ALA A 58 4.45 23.98 10.02
C ALA A 58 3.04 24.54 9.85
N LYS A 59 2.25 23.96 8.93
CA LYS A 59 0.84 24.32 8.72
C LYS A 59 0.04 24.27 10.02
N ARG A 60 0.14 23.19 10.80
CA ARG A 60 -0.57 23.07 12.08
C ARG A 60 -0.25 24.20 13.06
N ARG A 61 0.99 24.67 13.11
CA ARG A 61 1.38 25.78 13.99
C ARG A 61 0.79 27.10 13.52
N ILE A 62 0.79 27.33 12.21
CA ILE A 62 0.16 28.51 11.60
C ILE A 62 -1.35 28.50 11.85
N ASP A 63 -2.02 27.36 11.63
CA ASP A 63 -3.46 27.21 11.84
C ASP A 63 -3.84 27.45 13.31
N GLN A 64 -3.02 26.97 14.27
CA GLN A 64 -3.23 27.24 15.69
C GLN A 64 -3.11 28.73 16.02
N LEU A 65 -2.08 29.40 15.50
CA LEU A 65 -1.89 30.83 15.71
C LEU A 65 -3.05 31.64 15.10
N ALA A 66 -3.44 31.32 13.88
CA ALA A 66 -4.56 31.95 13.19
C ALA A 66 -5.87 31.74 13.96
N THR A 67 -6.11 30.52 14.46
CA THR A 67 -7.30 30.20 15.27
C THR A 67 -7.36 31.05 16.53
N LYS A 68 -6.23 31.21 17.22
CA LYS A 68 -6.14 32.03 18.44
C LYS A 68 -6.40 33.50 18.18
N ILE A 69 -5.87 34.03 17.09
CA ILE A 69 -6.07 35.43 16.70
C ILE A 69 -7.52 35.67 16.27
N THR A 70 -8.08 34.81 15.42
CA THR A 70 -9.42 34.99 14.85
C THR A 70 -10.53 34.76 15.88
N TYR A 71 -10.39 33.75 16.74
CA TYR A 71 -11.47 33.32 17.64
C TYR A 71 -11.20 33.59 19.13
N GLY A 72 -10.04 34.14 19.48
CA GLY A 72 -9.71 34.50 20.87
C GLY A 72 -9.52 33.31 21.83
N ARG A 73 -9.26 32.10 21.30
CA ARG A 73 -8.94 30.89 22.08
C ARG A 73 -7.44 30.60 22.09
#